data_AF-X1DXA1-F1
#
_entry.id   AF-X1DXA1-F1
#
_cell.length_a   1.000
_cell.length_b   1.000
_cell.length_c   1.000
_cell.angle_alpha   90.00
_cell.angle_beta   90.00
_cell.angle_gamma   90.00
#
_symmetry.space_group_name_H-M   'P 1'
#
loop_
_entity.id
_entity.type
_entity.pdbx_description
1 polymer ?
#
loop_
_entity_poly.entity_id
_entity_poly.type
_entity_poly.pdbx_seq_one_letter_code
_entity_poly.pdbx_strand_id
1 'polypeptide(L)'
;MSWENAELTKIALNAYITMKITFANKLAEICEKLEGGNVDAVTQAIGLDSRIGGKYLKGGLGYGGPCFPRDNRAFARAASRLGVEAPLALMVDRVNRRQVERVLKIVETLPGKKP
;
A
#
# COMPACT_ATOMS: atom_id res chain seq x y z
N MET A 1 2.61 27.61 -6.88
CA MET A 1 1.58 26.66 -6.38
C MET A 1 0.74 27.41 -5.35
N SER A 2 -0.59 27.25 -5.34
CA SER A 2 -1.45 27.87 -4.31
C SER A 2 -1.42 27.06 -3.01
N TRP A 3 -1.99 27.60 -1.93
CA TRP A 3 -2.07 26.93 -0.63
C TRP A 3 -2.91 25.65 -0.69
N GLU A 4 -4.06 25.72 -1.35
CA GLU A 4 -4.98 24.60 -1.53
C GLU A 4 -4.29 23.46 -2.31
N ASN A 5 -3.53 23.83 -3.36
CA ASN A 5 -2.76 22.87 -4.13
C ASN A 5 -1.67 22.21 -3.28
N ALA A 6 -1.02 22.95 -2.38
CA ALA A 6 0.00 22.40 -1.49
C ALA A 6 -0.59 21.42 -0.46
N GLU A 7 -1.72 21.78 0.15
CA GLU A 7 -2.44 20.93 1.11
C GLU A 7 -2.90 19.62 0.46
N LEU A 8 -3.55 19.71 -0.71
CA LEU A 8 -4.00 18.53 -1.46
C LEU A 8 -2.81 17.66 -1.91
N THR A 9 -1.74 18.28 -2.40
CA THR A 9 -0.54 17.56 -2.84
C THR A 9 0.02 16.69 -1.72
N LYS A 10 0.05 17.18 -0.48
CA LYS A 10 0.63 16.43 0.64
C LYS A 10 -0.12 15.12 0.93
N ILE A 11 -1.45 15.19 1.00
CA ILE A 11 -2.27 14.01 1.29
C ILE A 11 -2.39 13.09 0.07
N ALA A 12 -2.45 13.64 -1.15
CA ALA A 12 -2.49 12.86 -2.39
C ALA A 12 -1.20 12.06 -2.62
N LEU A 13 -0.03 12.66 -2.35
CA LEU A 13 1.25 11.97 -2.45
C LEU A 13 1.32 10.75 -1.52
N ASN A 14 0.89 10.92 -0.27
CA ASN A 14 0.89 9.81 0.70
C ASN A 14 -0.14 8.72 0.32
N ALA A 15 -1.32 9.09 -0.20
CA ALA A 15 -2.29 8.14 -0.73
C ALA A 15 -1.72 7.35 -1.93
N TYR A 16 -0.98 7.99 -2.82
CA TYR A 16 -0.32 7.30 -3.94
C TYR A 16 0.80 6.36 -3.50
N ILE A 17 1.68 6.82 -2.60
CA ILE A 17 2.79 5.99 -2.07
C ILE A 17 2.24 4.72 -1.41
N THR A 18 1.22 4.88 -0.56
CA THR A 18 0.60 3.75 0.13
C THR A 18 -0.11 2.79 -0.83
N MET A 19 -0.69 3.31 -1.92
CA MET A 19 -1.23 2.47 -2.99
C MET A 19 -0.15 1.60 -3.64
N LYS A 20 1.06 2.13 -3.90
CA LYS A 20 2.19 1.33 -4.41
C LYS A 20 2.60 0.21 -3.45
N ILE A 21 2.68 0.52 -2.16
CA ILE A 21 3.02 -0.48 -1.12
C ILE A 21 1.94 -1.57 -1.08
N THR A 22 0.66 -1.19 -1.02
CA THR A 22 -0.45 -2.13 -0.98
C THR A 22 -0.52 -2.98 -2.25
N PHE A 23 -0.25 -2.40 -3.42
CA PHE A 23 -0.14 -3.14 -4.67
C PHE A 23 0.96 -4.20 -4.60
N ALA A 24 2.17 -3.83 -4.17
CA ALA A 24 3.27 -4.77 -4.02
C ALA A 24 2.97 -5.89 -3.01
N ASN A 25 2.28 -5.57 -1.91
CA ASN A 25 1.82 -6.57 -0.93
C ASN A 25 0.79 -7.55 -1.51
N LYS A 26 -0.13 -7.05 -2.33
CA LYS A 26 -1.09 -7.92 -3.04
C LYS A 26 -0.42 -8.77 -4.11
N LEU A 27 0.58 -8.22 -4.80
CA LEU A 27 1.39 -8.97 -5.75
C LEU A 27 2.17 -10.08 -5.05
N ALA A 28 2.69 -9.85 -3.84
CA ALA A 28 3.32 -10.90 -3.03
C ALA A 28 2.37 -12.06 -2.76
N GLU A 29 1.13 -11.78 -2.34
CA GLU A 29 0.12 -12.82 -2.11
C GLU A 29 -0.25 -13.59 -3.40
N ILE A 30 -0.21 -12.93 -4.56
CA ILE A 30 -0.41 -13.60 -5.85
C ILE A 30 0.79 -14.50 -6.16
N CYS A 31 2.01 -14.00 -6.01
CA CYS A 31 3.23 -14.76 -6.26
C CYS A 31 3.34 -16.00 -5.35
N GLU A 32 2.88 -15.92 -4.10
CA GLU A 32 2.82 -17.06 -3.18
C GLU A 32 1.91 -18.21 -3.67
N LYS A 33 0.91 -17.88 -4.48
CA LYS A 33 -0.04 -18.87 -5.06
C LYS A 33 0.32 -19.28 -6.48
N LEU A 34 1.28 -18.60 -7.10
CA LEU A 34 1.73 -18.85 -8.46
C LEU A 34 2.94 -19.78 -8.43
N GLU A 35 2.91 -20.85 -9.22
CA GLU A 35 4.06 -21.74 -9.36
C GLU A 35 5.27 -20.96 -9.90
N GLY A 36 6.39 -21.02 -9.16
CA GLY A 36 7.60 -20.24 -9.48
C GLY A 36 7.47 -18.72 -9.26
N GLY A 37 6.40 -18.25 -8.62
CA GLY A 37 6.17 -16.83 -8.37
C GLY A 37 7.22 -16.20 -7.45
N ASN A 38 7.85 -15.11 -7.90
CA ASN A 38 8.80 -14.33 -7.12
C ASN A 38 8.43 -12.83 -7.18
N VAL A 39 7.93 -12.29 -6.07
CA VAL A 39 7.47 -10.89 -6.02
C VAL A 39 8.61 -9.90 -6.25
N ASP A 40 9.82 -10.16 -5.76
CA ASP A 40 10.95 -9.25 -5.92
C ASP A 40 11.39 -9.19 -7.39
N ALA A 41 11.38 -10.32 -8.11
CA ALA A 41 11.65 -10.34 -9.54
C ALA A 41 10.60 -9.53 -10.33
N VAL A 42 9.32 -9.71 -10.00
CA VAL A 42 8.22 -8.98 -10.68
C VAL A 42 8.27 -7.49 -10.37
N THR A 43 8.42 -7.08 -9.10
CA THR A 43 8.48 -5.66 -8.74
C THR A 43 9.74 -4.98 -9.25
N GLN A 44 10.87 -5.70 -9.35
CA GLN A 44 12.08 -5.19 -10.00
C GLN A 44 11.81 -4.91 -11.48
N ALA A 45 11.23 -5.85 -12.21
CA ALA A 45 10.89 -5.66 -13.62
C ALA A 45 9.92 -4.49 -13.84
N ILE A 46 8.85 -4.39 -13.04
CA ILE A 46 7.91 -3.25 -13.08
C ILE A 46 8.63 -1.94 -12.74
N GLY A 47 9.53 -1.95 -11.76
CA GLY A 47 10.25 -0.78 -11.28
C GLY A 47 11.29 -0.22 -12.27
N LEU A 48 11.71 -1.00 -13.28
CA LEU A 48 12.58 -0.54 -14.36
C LEU A 48 11.84 0.39 -15.34
N ASP A 49 10.50 0.33 -15.39
CA ASP A 49 9.71 1.28 -16.16
C ASP A 49 9.79 2.67 -15.52
N SER A 50 10.33 3.64 -16.26
CA SER A 50 10.58 5.01 -15.79
C SER A 50 9.31 5.76 -15.40
N ARG A 51 8.13 5.32 -15.87
CA ARG A 51 6.83 5.90 -15.49
C ARG A 51 6.41 5.48 -14.07
N ILE A 52 6.94 4.36 -13.57
CA ILE A 52 6.55 3.76 -12.28
C ILE A 52 7.64 3.95 -11.23
N GLY A 53 8.88 3.56 -11.56
CA GLY A 53 10.03 3.53 -10.67
C GLY A 53 9.93 2.53 -9.51
N GLY A 54 11.07 2.05 -9.02
CA GLY A 54 11.15 1.03 -7.96
C GLY A 54 10.86 1.51 -6.53
N LYS A 55 10.78 2.83 -6.27
CA LYS A 55 10.54 3.34 -4.89
C LYS A 55 9.15 2.96 -4.39
N TYR A 56 9.06 2.51 -3.14
CA TYR A 56 7.82 2.07 -2.48
C TYR A 56 7.08 0.94 -3.22
N LEU A 57 7.80 0.12 -3.99
CA LEU A 57 7.27 -1.02 -4.74
C LEU A 57 7.96 -2.32 -4.30
N LYS A 58 7.78 -2.69 -3.04
CA LYS A 58 8.33 -3.92 -2.46
C LYS A 58 7.29 -4.62 -1.60
N GLY A 59 7.11 -5.92 -1.79
CA GLY A 59 6.19 -6.73 -0.98
C GLY A 59 6.76 -6.98 0.42
N GLY A 60 5.88 -7.05 1.42
CA GLY A 60 6.26 -7.28 2.81
C GLY A 60 5.12 -7.02 3.79
N LEU A 61 5.42 -6.30 4.87
CA LEU A 61 4.44 -5.89 5.87
C LEU A 61 3.51 -4.79 5.36
N GLY A 62 2.39 -4.60 6.04
CA GLY A 62 1.56 -3.40 5.85
C GLY A 62 2.32 -2.13 6.25
N TYR A 63 1.99 -0.99 5.65
CA TYR A 63 2.50 0.30 6.07
C TYR A 63 1.85 0.74 7.40
N GLY A 64 2.57 1.56 8.16
CA GLY A 64 2.11 2.10 9.45
C GLY A 64 2.52 3.56 9.68
N GLY A 65 2.71 3.93 10.94
CA GLY A 65 3.09 5.28 11.34
C GLY A 65 1.92 6.27 11.37
N PRO A 66 2.17 7.51 11.85
CA PRO A 66 1.10 8.48 12.09
C PRO A 66 0.49 9.06 10.80
N CYS A 67 1.27 9.09 9.71
CA CYS A 67 0.90 9.80 8.49
C CYS A 67 0.16 8.92 7.49
N PHE A 68 0.66 7.74 7.15
CA PHE A 68 0.14 6.97 6.02
C PHE A 68 -1.32 6.50 6.18
N PRO A 69 -1.75 5.86 7.28
CA PRO A 69 -3.15 5.50 7.44
C PRO A 69 -4.07 6.73 7.54
N ARG A 70 -3.61 7.78 8.22
CA ARG A 70 -4.37 9.02 8.41
C ARG A 70 -4.60 9.73 7.08
N ASP A 71 -3.56 9.88 6.27
CA ASP A 71 -3.60 10.71 5.07
C ASP A 71 -4.41 10.05 3.95
N ASN A 72 -4.52 8.72 3.90
CA ASN A 72 -5.48 8.03 3.03
C ASN A 72 -6.93 8.41 3.36
N ARG A 73 -7.28 8.40 4.65
CA ARG A 73 -8.62 8.80 5.12
C ARG A 73 -8.86 10.29 4.94
N ALA A 74 -7.83 11.11 5.15
CA ALA A 74 -7.89 12.55 4.93
C ALA A 74 -8.11 12.89 3.46
N PHE A 75 -7.40 12.22 2.54
CA PHE A 75 -7.59 12.36 1.09
C PHE A 75 -9.02 12.02 0.66
N ALA A 76 -9.54 10.87 1.11
CA ALA A 76 -10.92 10.48 0.81
C ALA A 76 -11.95 11.47 1.38
N ARG A 77 -11.72 11.99 2.59
CA ARG A 77 -12.60 12.99 3.20
C ARG A 77 -12.55 14.33 2.47
N ALA A 78 -11.37 14.76 2.02
CA ALA A 78 -11.19 15.98 1.24
C ALA A 78 -11.96 15.89 -0.09
N ALA A 79 -11.84 14.76 -0.81
CA ALA A 79 -12.61 14.50 -2.03
C ALA A 79 -14.12 14.53 -1.77
N SER A 80 -14.59 13.84 -0.72
CA SER A 80 -16.01 13.78 -0.37
C SER A 80 -16.63 15.16 -0.05
N ARG A 81 -15.87 16.06 0.59
CA ARG A 81 -16.31 17.45 0.84
C ARG A 81 -16.53 18.26 -0.44
N LEU A 82 -15.91 17.84 -1.55
CA LEU A 82 -16.05 18.45 -2.86
C LEU A 82 -17.04 17.69 -3.76
N GLY A 83 -17.77 16.70 -3.23
CA GLY A 83 -18.70 15.88 -4.01
C GLY A 83 -18.02 14.84 -4.91
N VAL A 84 -16.74 14.53 -4.69
CA VAL A 84 -15.99 13.52 -5.45
C VAL A 84 -15.72 12.29 -4.60
N GLU A 85 -15.92 11.10 -5.16
CA GLU A 85 -15.56 9.85 -4.50
C GLU A 85 -14.11 9.46 -4.76
N ALA A 86 -13.39 9.08 -3.71
CA ALA A 86 -12.02 8.55 -3.79
C ALA A 86 -11.92 7.17 -3.11
N PRO A 87 -12.64 6.15 -3.61
CA PRO A 87 -12.75 4.86 -2.95
C PRO A 87 -11.42 4.11 -2.86
N LEU A 88 -10.51 4.36 -3.80
CA LEU A 88 -9.20 3.71 -3.85
C LEU A 88 -8.38 3.95 -2.58
N ALA A 89 -8.36 5.17 -2.03
CA ALA A 89 -7.59 5.47 -0.83
C ALA A 89 -8.13 4.74 0.41
N LEU A 90 -9.45 4.65 0.55
CA LEU A 90 -10.08 3.89 1.63
C LEU A 90 -9.85 2.38 1.47
N MET A 91 -9.89 1.89 0.23
CA MET A 91 -9.61 0.49 -0.05
C MET A 91 -8.16 0.12 0.21
N VAL A 92 -7.21 0.99 -0.12
CA VAL A 92 -5.80 0.84 0.23
C VAL A 92 -5.61 0.73 1.74
N ASP A 93 -6.21 1.63 2.54
CA ASP A 93 -6.18 1.54 4.01
C ASP A 93 -6.80 0.23 4.53
N ARG A 94 -7.91 -0.21 3.94
CA ARG A 94 -8.58 -1.46 4.34
C ARG A 94 -7.75 -2.70 4.03
N VAL A 95 -7.18 -2.79 2.84
CA VAL A 95 -6.33 -3.91 2.43
C VAL A 95 -5.06 -3.94 3.27
N ASN A 96 -4.48 -2.77 3.57
CA ASN A 96 -3.30 -2.68 4.42
C ASN A 96 -3.52 -3.25 5.83
N ARG A 97 -4.69 -3.00 6.45
CA ARG A 97 -5.02 -3.59 7.76
C ARG A 97 -5.06 -5.13 7.71
N ARG A 98 -5.64 -5.68 6.65
CA ARG A 98 -5.71 -7.15 6.44
C ARG A 98 -4.33 -7.77 6.20
N GLN A 99 -3.36 -7.00 5.68
CA GLN A 99 -2.01 -7.49 5.47
C GLN A 99 -1.33 -7.86 6.79
N VAL A 100 -1.56 -7.08 7.85
CA VAL A 100 -1.02 -7.38 9.19
C VAL A 100 -1.57 -8.72 9.70
N GLU A 101 -2.89 -8.90 9.63
CA GLU A 101 -3.55 -10.15 10.03
C GLU A 101 -3.05 -11.35 9.23
N ARG A 102 -2.83 -11.18 7.91
CA ARG A 102 -2.29 -12.23 7.05
C ARG A 102 -0.90 -12.65 7.46
N VAL A 103 0.00 -11.69 7.72
CA VAL A 103 1.37 -12.00 8.13
C VAL A 103 1.41 -12.67 9.50
N LEU A 104 0.58 -12.22 10.45
CA LEU A 104 0.46 -12.87 11.75
C LEU A 104 0.09 -14.35 11.62
N LYS A 105 -0.91 -14.68 10.78
CA LYS A 105 -1.29 -16.08 10.51
C LYS A 105 -0.14 -16.90 9.95
N ILE A 106 0.64 -16.34 9.02
CA ILE A 106 1.82 -17.03 8.48
C ILE A 106 2.83 -17.33 9.59
N VAL A 107 3.12 -16.34 10.44
CA VAL A 107 4.06 -16.51 11.57
C VAL A 107 3.57 -17.58 12.56
N GLU A 108 2.27 -17.62 12.85
CA GLU A 108 1.65 -18.64 13.73
C GLU A 108 1.80 -20.07 13.18
N THR A 109 1.91 -20.23 11.85
CA THR A 109 2.13 -21.56 11.23
C THR A 109 3.59 -22.01 11.20
N LEU A 110 4.54 -21.13 11.53
CA LEU A 110 5.96 -21.48 11.52
C LEU A 110 6.29 -22.40 12.70
N PRO A 111 6.99 -23.53 12.49
CA PRO A 111 7.41 -24.39 13.57
C PRO A 111 8.44 -23.68 14.47
N GLY A 112 7.99 -23.24 15.64
CA GLY A 112 8.85 -22.73 16.72
C GLY A 112 8.69 -21.25 17.05
N LYS A 113 7.71 -20.93 17.92
CA LYS A 113 7.90 -20.22 19.20
C LYS A 113 6.53 -20.05 19.86
N LYS A 114 6.18 -20.99 20.76
CA LYS A 114 5.34 -20.62 21.90
C LYS A 114 6.11 -19.54 22.68
N PRO A 115 5.43 -18.50 23.19
CA PRO A 115 6.07 -17.52 24.07
C PRO A 115 6.74 -18.21 25.26
#